data_AF-A0A9D8JZ09-F1
#
_entry.id   AF-A0A9D8JZ09-F1
#
_cell.length_a   1.000
_cell.length_b   1.000
_cell.length_c   1.000
_cell.angle_alpha   90.00
_cell.angle_beta   90.00
_cell.angle_gamma   90.00
#
_symmetry.space_group_name_H-M   'P 1'
#
loop_
_entity.id
_entity.type
_entity.pdbx_description
1 polymer ?
#
loop_
_entity_poly.entity_id
_entity_poly.type
_entity_poly.pdbx_seq_one_letter_code
_entity_poly.pdbx_strand_id
1 'polypeptide(L)'
;MNDECRISSFILRPSSFPMPFTSKYGLTLGPHDPTQTDLNVFASLGFGAVKLLCGAHAPSAVAAFRNVGAYVLQARIHYPEIAEGRSPEQFVNDRREAIAAFLDAGLGEFEILNEPNLSREGHGRSWNSGDGFNNWLLDALNRLRQSFPNARFGFPGLSPHPADFANDPGVNRPMRPMGDVDFLEACNDAVLAADYLCVHSYWQNVEQMRETDPAGIGKGGLRFVRLYHERFPTMPIVLSEFCNNRPGIGEYAPDDAQWRVIGDEYAEYFTLCSQYPWIQAVFARTLRDSSMPDQSWLTPNFEQRRIIEGVKARPPIPEPAQLRLRWPTQFRRITQEYGMRQNDYMRYSGGHLHGGHEGVDFAAPEGTDIYAALPGVVTRSEASRGNFAGGYGAYGEVISVDTDVQGIGRVTLTYAHFSRRLVGQGAVVQAGQRLGLAGRTGNAQGAHLHLSMRISGIPLSAQLDYLNGGLYLDFDTAPPPLPVSTNGSPRVQYARTVVLLPPPAGLDYVEAVLRATWDAHRYTVGGSSDDGGVGDLDRRRVIAVNPQQWNGDLQAWYAQHYPGVDYVPVFAA
;
A
#
# COMPACT_ATOMS: atom_id res chain seq x y z
N MET A 1 -19.56 -0.25 26.52
CA MET A 1 -20.08 0.37 25.28
C MET A 1 -18.86 0.72 24.45
N ASN A 2 -18.77 0.13 23.27
CA ASN A 2 -17.55 -0.06 22.51
C ASN A 2 -17.12 1.21 21.77
N ASP A 3 -15.87 1.62 21.98
CA ASP A 3 -15.10 2.51 21.10
C ASP A 3 -14.22 1.66 20.18
N GLU A 4 -14.84 0.98 19.21
CA GLU A 4 -14.12 0.35 18.09
C GLU A 4 -14.58 0.94 16.75
N CYS A 5 -13.58 1.22 15.91
CA CYS A 5 -13.67 1.34 14.45
C CYS A 5 -14.47 2.52 13.87
N ARG A 6 -13.83 3.69 13.84
CA ARG A 6 -13.93 4.62 12.70
C ARG A 6 -12.57 4.78 12.02
N ILE A 7 -12.11 3.70 11.40
CA ILE A 7 -11.20 3.78 10.25
C ILE A 7 -12.05 3.34 9.06
N SER A 8 -12.70 4.29 8.40
CA SER A 8 -13.33 4.04 7.11
C SER A 8 -12.22 3.87 6.08
N SER A 9 -11.69 2.65 5.98
CA SER A 9 -10.82 2.23 4.89
C SER A 9 -11.64 2.17 3.60
N PHE A 10 -11.68 3.29 2.89
CA PHE A 10 -11.82 3.30 1.43
C PHE A 10 -10.41 3.47 0.82
N ILE A 11 -9.48 2.62 1.25
CA ILE A 11 -8.60 1.99 0.25
C ILE A 11 -9.59 1.19 -0.60
N LEU A 12 -9.58 1.40 -1.92
CA LEU A 12 -10.34 0.58 -2.86
C LEU A 12 -10.32 -0.86 -2.34
N ARG A 13 -11.46 -1.35 -1.85
CA ARG A 13 -11.64 -2.80 -1.71
C ARG A 13 -11.25 -3.32 -3.08
N PRO A 14 -10.32 -4.30 -3.20
CA PRO A 14 -10.07 -4.89 -4.49
C PRO A 14 -11.44 -5.28 -5.01
N SER A 15 -11.85 -4.69 -6.13
CA SER A 15 -12.88 -5.31 -6.95
C SER A 15 -12.50 -6.79 -7.06
N SER A 16 -13.49 -7.67 -7.14
CA SER A 16 -13.28 -9.11 -7.38
C SER A 16 -12.41 -9.40 -8.63
N PHE A 17 -12.04 -8.37 -9.39
CA PHE A 17 -10.97 -8.37 -10.37
C PHE A 17 -9.91 -7.31 -10.01
N PRO A 18 -8.63 -7.67 -9.86
CA PRO A 18 -7.57 -6.68 -9.70
C PRO A 18 -7.41 -5.89 -11.00
N MET A 19 -7.46 -4.55 -10.86
CA MET A 19 -7.29 -3.63 -11.97
C MET A 19 -5.88 -3.74 -12.57
N PRO A 20 -5.71 -3.62 -13.89
CA PRO A 20 -4.39 -3.60 -14.52
C PRO A 20 -3.53 -2.45 -13.98
N PHE A 21 -2.21 -2.59 -13.91
CA PHE A 21 -1.33 -1.48 -13.50
C PHE A 21 -1.45 -0.28 -14.42
N THR A 22 -1.66 -0.54 -15.71
CA THR A 22 -1.90 0.49 -16.72
C THR A 22 -3.14 1.35 -16.44
N SER A 23 -4.07 0.88 -15.60
CA SER A 23 -5.21 1.68 -15.14
C SER A 23 -4.79 2.96 -14.41
N LYS A 24 -3.59 2.97 -13.82
CA LYS A 24 -3.03 4.12 -13.10
C LYS A 24 -2.19 5.03 -13.99
N TYR A 25 -1.84 4.60 -15.20
CA TYR A 25 -0.96 5.35 -16.11
C TYR A 25 -1.79 6.35 -16.89
N GLY A 26 -1.38 7.60 -16.83
CA GLY A 26 -2.16 8.65 -17.44
C GLY A 26 -1.39 9.83 -17.99
N LEU A 27 -2.18 10.67 -18.65
CA LEU A 27 -1.78 11.91 -19.27
C LEU A 27 -2.71 13.03 -18.80
N THR A 28 -2.14 14.19 -18.59
CA THR A 28 -2.90 15.43 -18.52
C THR A 28 -3.13 15.95 -19.93
N LEU A 29 -4.33 16.43 -20.20
CA LEU A 29 -4.65 17.11 -21.46
C LEU A 29 -4.43 18.63 -21.26
N GLY A 30 -3.77 19.28 -22.22
CA GLY A 30 -3.63 20.75 -22.22
C GLY A 30 -4.98 21.46 -22.38
N PRO A 31 -5.02 22.80 -22.41
CA PRO A 31 -6.26 23.60 -22.31
C PRO A 31 -7.13 23.63 -23.57
N HIS A 32 -7.17 22.52 -24.32
CA HIS A 32 -7.99 22.33 -25.51
C HIS A 32 -8.79 21.05 -25.41
N ASP A 33 -10.00 21.03 -25.98
CA ASP A 33 -10.78 19.80 -26.07
C ASP A 33 -10.04 18.69 -26.85
N PRO A 34 -10.27 17.41 -26.49
CA PRO A 34 -9.60 16.30 -27.14
C PRO A 34 -10.06 16.17 -28.59
N THR A 35 -9.10 15.98 -29.48
CA THR A 35 -9.34 15.61 -30.89
C THR A 35 -9.32 14.09 -31.04
N GLN A 36 -9.78 13.59 -32.20
CA GLN A 36 -9.67 12.17 -32.53
C GLN A 36 -8.21 11.67 -32.50
N THR A 37 -7.25 12.52 -32.88
CA THR A 37 -5.82 12.16 -32.82
C THR A 37 -5.36 11.98 -31.39
N ASP A 38 -5.76 12.86 -30.48
CA ASP A 38 -5.42 12.73 -29.05
C ASP A 38 -5.97 11.42 -28.47
N LEU A 39 -7.23 11.11 -28.78
CA LEU A 39 -7.91 9.88 -28.35
C LEU A 39 -7.22 8.62 -28.91
N ASN A 40 -6.83 8.64 -30.19
CA ASN A 40 -6.13 7.52 -30.83
C ASN A 40 -4.74 7.30 -30.22
N VAL A 41 -4.00 8.38 -29.93
CA VAL A 41 -2.68 8.29 -29.29
C VAL A 41 -2.84 7.73 -27.88
N PHE A 42 -3.79 8.27 -27.09
CA PHE A 42 -4.11 7.78 -25.76
C PHE A 42 -4.43 6.27 -25.77
N ALA A 43 -5.35 5.83 -26.64
CA ALA A 43 -5.71 4.43 -26.78
C ALA A 43 -4.49 3.56 -27.10
N SER A 44 -3.63 4.03 -28.02
CA SER A 44 -2.44 3.29 -28.45
C SER A 44 -1.38 3.13 -27.36
N LEU A 45 -1.38 3.99 -26.34
CA LEU A 45 -0.48 3.88 -25.18
C LEU A 45 -0.94 2.77 -24.23
N GLY A 46 -2.21 2.36 -24.29
CA GLY A 46 -2.83 1.43 -23.34
C GLY A 46 -2.94 2.03 -21.94
N PHE A 47 -3.06 3.36 -21.84
CA PHE A 47 -3.24 4.08 -20.59
C PHE A 47 -4.69 4.00 -20.12
N GLY A 48 -4.89 3.93 -18.81
CA GLY A 48 -6.23 3.89 -18.22
C GLY A 48 -6.57 5.09 -17.34
N ALA A 49 -5.69 6.09 -17.24
CA ALA A 49 -5.97 7.32 -16.51
C ALA A 49 -5.88 8.56 -17.42
N VAL A 50 -6.82 9.49 -17.29
CA VAL A 50 -6.72 10.81 -17.95
C VAL A 50 -7.05 11.92 -16.95
N LYS A 51 -6.33 13.03 -17.08
CA LYS A 51 -6.60 14.23 -16.31
C LYS A 51 -7.04 15.36 -17.23
N LEU A 52 -8.23 15.88 -16.95
CA LEU A 52 -8.88 16.96 -17.68
C LEU A 52 -8.77 18.29 -16.91
N LEU A 53 -9.20 19.37 -17.53
CA LEU A 53 -9.24 20.72 -16.98
C LEU A 53 -10.71 21.16 -16.87
N CYS A 54 -11.28 21.07 -15.67
CA CYS A 54 -12.64 21.53 -15.39
C CYS A 54 -12.70 23.06 -15.54
N GLY A 55 -13.59 23.53 -16.42
CA GLY A 55 -13.68 24.94 -16.80
C GLY A 55 -12.94 25.29 -18.09
N ALA A 56 -12.12 24.38 -18.66
CA ALA A 56 -11.50 24.54 -19.99
C ALA A 56 -11.99 23.50 -20.99
N HIS A 57 -12.25 22.26 -20.56
CA HIS A 57 -12.76 21.20 -21.43
C HIS A 57 -14.28 21.08 -21.35
N ALA A 58 -14.89 20.64 -22.45
CA ALA A 58 -16.28 20.23 -22.49
C ALA A 58 -16.50 18.93 -21.67
N PRO A 59 -17.62 18.79 -20.93
CA PRO A 59 -17.94 17.57 -20.19
C PRO A 59 -18.01 16.31 -21.08
N SER A 60 -18.26 16.46 -22.37
CA SER A 60 -18.23 15.36 -23.35
C SER A 60 -16.86 14.68 -23.47
N ALA A 61 -15.76 15.37 -23.08
CA ALA A 61 -14.42 14.79 -23.01
C ALA A 61 -14.36 13.58 -22.05
N VAL A 62 -15.16 13.59 -20.97
CA VAL A 62 -15.26 12.47 -20.02
C VAL A 62 -15.71 11.20 -20.74
N ALA A 63 -16.78 11.29 -21.54
CA ALA A 63 -17.28 10.16 -22.32
C ALA A 63 -16.30 9.77 -23.44
N ALA A 64 -15.66 10.74 -24.09
CA ALA A 64 -14.69 10.49 -25.15
C ALA A 64 -13.51 9.63 -24.68
N PHE A 65 -12.92 9.95 -23.52
CA PHE A 65 -11.82 9.16 -22.95
C PHE A 65 -12.27 7.81 -22.40
N ARG A 66 -13.45 7.74 -21.77
CA ARG A 66 -14.03 6.45 -21.35
C ARG A 66 -14.18 5.48 -22.51
N ASN A 67 -14.65 5.96 -23.66
CA ASN A 67 -14.86 5.15 -24.86
C ASN A 67 -13.56 4.59 -25.44
N VAL A 68 -12.41 5.19 -25.14
CA VAL A 68 -11.08 4.71 -25.56
C VAL A 68 -10.28 4.04 -24.45
N GLY A 69 -10.94 3.67 -23.34
CA GLY A 69 -10.37 2.82 -22.30
C GLY A 69 -9.90 3.53 -21.03
N ALA A 70 -10.14 4.83 -20.88
CA ALA A 70 -9.87 5.51 -19.62
C ALA A 70 -10.84 5.02 -18.52
N TYR A 71 -10.26 4.54 -17.42
CA TYR A 71 -10.96 4.09 -16.22
C TYR A 71 -10.90 5.13 -15.10
N VAL A 72 -9.70 5.66 -14.82
CA VAL A 72 -9.49 6.74 -13.86
C VAL A 72 -9.63 8.07 -14.59
N LEU A 73 -10.62 8.88 -14.20
CA LEU A 73 -10.77 10.23 -14.71
C LEU A 73 -10.68 11.23 -13.56
N GLN A 74 -9.73 12.14 -13.66
CA GLN A 74 -9.56 13.26 -12.74
C GLN A 74 -9.73 14.56 -13.52
N ALA A 75 -10.16 15.63 -12.85
CA ALA A 75 -10.09 16.97 -13.40
C ALA A 75 -9.36 17.92 -12.46
N ARG A 76 -8.51 18.79 -12.98
CA ARG A 76 -8.05 19.97 -12.23
C ARG A 76 -9.06 21.09 -12.43
N ILE A 77 -9.49 21.77 -11.38
CA ILE A 77 -10.31 22.97 -11.52
C ILE A 77 -9.43 24.07 -12.11
N HIS A 78 -9.58 24.32 -13.42
CA HIS A 78 -8.77 25.28 -14.15
C HIS A 78 -9.28 26.69 -13.89
N TYR A 79 -8.42 27.53 -13.34
CA TYR A 79 -8.81 28.86 -12.87
C TYR A 79 -7.66 29.88 -13.08
N PRO A 80 -7.46 30.39 -14.31
CA PRO A 80 -6.35 31.29 -14.63
C PRO A 80 -6.44 32.64 -13.89
N GLU A 81 -7.64 33.07 -13.50
CA GLU A 81 -7.86 34.33 -12.77
C GLU A 81 -7.50 34.22 -11.27
N ILE A 82 -6.98 33.08 -10.79
CA ILE A 82 -6.65 32.90 -9.37
C ILE A 82 -5.54 33.86 -8.95
N ALA A 83 -4.67 34.24 -9.88
CA ALA A 83 -3.60 35.22 -9.66
C ALA A 83 -4.11 36.67 -9.48
N GLU A 84 -5.42 36.90 -9.59
CA GLU A 84 -6.08 38.21 -9.45
C GLU A 84 -6.59 38.49 -8.03
N GLY A 85 -6.36 37.61 -7.05
CA GLY A 85 -6.76 37.84 -5.66
C GLY A 85 -8.17 37.34 -5.33
N ARG A 86 -8.55 36.17 -5.84
CA ARG A 86 -9.91 35.62 -5.70
C ARG A 86 -10.11 34.96 -4.34
N SER A 87 -11.24 35.27 -3.70
CA SER A 87 -11.68 34.61 -2.47
C SER A 87 -12.14 33.17 -2.72
N PRO A 88 -12.19 32.32 -1.68
CA PRO A 88 -12.73 30.96 -1.79
C PRO A 88 -14.16 30.94 -2.34
N GLU A 89 -14.99 31.90 -1.91
CA GLU A 89 -16.37 32.03 -2.38
C GLU A 89 -16.46 32.34 -3.87
N GLN A 90 -15.67 33.29 -4.37
CA GLN A 90 -15.62 33.62 -5.79
C GLN A 90 -15.16 32.41 -6.60
N PHE A 91 -14.07 31.74 -6.18
CA PHE A 91 -13.57 30.54 -6.83
C PHE A 91 -14.66 29.46 -6.97
N VAL A 92 -15.38 29.16 -5.87
CA VAL A 92 -16.44 28.14 -5.88
C VAL A 92 -17.62 28.55 -6.75
N ASN A 93 -18.06 29.81 -6.66
CA ASN A 93 -19.19 30.30 -7.44
C ASN A 93 -18.89 30.30 -8.94
N ASP A 94 -17.71 30.79 -9.33
CA ASP A 94 -17.28 30.91 -10.72
C ASP A 94 -17.01 29.56 -11.40
N ARG A 95 -16.86 28.47 -10.64
CA ARG A 95 -16.66 27.10 -11.17
C ARG A 95 -17.79 26.14 -10.87
N ARG A 96 -18.86 26.60 -10.21
CA ARG A 96 -20.00 25.77 -9.81
C ARG A 96 -20.61 25.03 -11.01
N GLU A 97 -20.89 25.74 -12.10
CA GLU A 97 -21.54 25.15 -13.28
C GLU A 97 -20.64 24.12 -13.97
N ALA A 98 -19.35 24.42 -14.11
CA ALA A 98 -18.38 23.50 -14.72
C ALA A 98 -18.18 22.22 -13.89
N ILE A 99 -18.12 22.35 -12.56
CA ILE A 99 -18.00 21.20 -11.65
C ILE A 99 -19.26 20.34 -11.73
N ALA A 100 -20.45 20.95 -11.68
CA ALA A 100 -21.72 20.24 -11.82
C ALA A 100 -21.79 19.47 -13.16
N ALA A 101 -21.39 20.11 -14.26
CA ALA A 101 -21.43 19.47 -15.57
C ALA A 101 -20.47 18.27 -15.69
N PHE A 102 -19.29 18.34 -15.05
CA PHE A 102 -18.36 17.19 -15.00
C PHE A 102 -18.89 16.06 -14.12
N LEU A 103 -19.53 16.39 -13.00
CA LEU A 103 -20.20 15.40 -12.13
C LEU A 103 -21.32 14.69 -12.87
N ASP A 104 -22.15 15.42 -13.62
CA ASP A 104 -23.22 14.85 -14.45
C ASP A 104 -22.68 13.94 -15.57
N ALA A 105 -21.50 14.27 -16.10
CA ALA A 105 -20.77 13.41 -17.04
C ALA A 105 -20.12 12.18 -16.36
N GLY A 106 -20.19 12.10 -15.04
CA GLY A 106 -19.71 10.99 -14.22
C GLY A 106 -18.25 11.11 -13.76
N LEU A 107 -17.67 12.31 -13.75
CA LEU A 107 -16.34 12.59 -13.18
C LEU A 107 -16.50 13.34 -11.86
N GLY A 108 -16.08 12.71 -10.75
CA GLY A 108 -16.23 13.26 -9.40
C GLY A 108 -14.94 13.53 -8.64
N GLU A 109 -13.77 13.41 -9.26
CA GLU A 109 -12.48 13.64 -8.61
C GLU A 109 -11.82 14.92 -9.13
N PHE A 110 -11.67 15.91 -8.23
CA PHE A 110 -11.18 17.24 -8.58
C PHE A 110 -9.92 17.63 -7.82
N GLU A 111 -8.84 17.96 -8.52
CA GLU A 111 -7.71 18.69 -7.94
C GLU A 111 -8.05 20.18 -7.87
N ILE A 112 -7.88 20.80 -6.69
CA ILE A 112 -8.15 22.22 -6.49
C ILE A 112 -6.91 23.03 -6.85
N LEU A 113 -6.98 23.83 -7.93
CA LEU A 113 -5.91 24.72 -8.42
C LEU A 113 -4.65 23.98 -8.91
N ASN A 114 -3.62 24.75 -9.26
CA ASN A 114 -2.32 24.31 -9.75
C ASN A 114 -1.22 25.03 -8.98
N GLU A 115 -0.19 24.36 -8.45
CA GLU A 115 1.03 24.97 -7.91
C GLU A 115 0.82 26.26 -7.07
N PRO A 116 -0.04 26.28 -6.03
CA PRO A 116 -0.41 27.50 -5.29
C PRO A 116 0.76 28.16 -4.56
N ASN A 117 1.92 27.50 -4.51
CA ASN A 117 3.17 28.06 -4.00
C ASN A 117 3.87 29.02 -4.98
N LEU A 118 3.33 29.20 -6.20
CA LEU A 118 3.82 30.13 -7.22
C LEU A 118 2.98 31.41 -7.31
N SER A 119 3.62 32.53 -7.66
CA SER A 119 2.96 33.83 -7.75
C SER A 119 1.93 33.92 -8.88
N ARG A 120 2.19 33.24 -10.00
CA ARG A 120 1.26 33.12 -11.13
C ARG A 120 0.02 32.26 -10.83
N GLU A 121 0.01 31.57 -9.68
CA GLU A 121 -1.06 30.67 -9.25
C GLU A 121 -1.75 31.16 -7.95
N GLY A 122 -1.45 32.39 -7.52
CA GLY A 122 -2.15 33.04 -6.40
C GLY A 122 -1.26 33.49 -5.25
N HIS A 123 -0.02 32.99 -5.13
CA HIS A 123 0.89 33.43 -4.06
C HIS A 123 1.24 34.92 -4.18
N GLY A 124 1.22 35.64 -3.07
CA GLY A 124 1.38 37.10 -3.01
C GLY A 124 0.15 37.90 -3.46
N ARG A 125 -0.98 37.25 -3.74
CA ARG A 125 -2.22 37.91 -4.20
C ARG A 125 -3.47 37.36 -3.51
N SER A 126 -3.81 36.10 -3.79
CA SER A 126 -4.95 35.40 -3.18
C SER A 126 -4.61 34.95 -1.77
N TRP A 127 -3.33 34.66 -1.51
CA TRP A 127 -2.75 34.43 -0.20
C TRP A 127 -1.31 34.93 -0.18
N ASN A 128 -0.79 35.27 1.00
CA ASN A 128 0.57 35.79 1.17
C ASN A 128 1.50 34.84 1.95
N SER A 129 1.00 33.68 2.37
CA SER A 129 1.74 32.66 3.11
C SER A 129 1.11 31.29 2.90
N GLY A 130 1.82 30.23 3.28
CA GLY A 130 1.26 28.88 3.35
C GLY A 130 0.05 28.81 4.30
N ASP A 131 0.11 29.43 5.47
CA ASP A 131 -1.05 29.49 6.41
C ASP A 131 -2.26 30.22 5.79
N GLY A 132 -1.99 31.26 5.00
CA GLY A 132 -3.03 31.97 4.25
C GLY A 132 -3.72 31.05 3.24
N PHE A 133 -2.95 30.26 2.49
CA PHE A 133 -3.51 29.26 1.58
C PHE A 133 -4.22 28.12 2.33
N ASN A 134 -3.67 27.66 3.46
CA ASN A 134 -4.30 26.63 4.30
C ASN A 134 -5.73 27.04 4.67
N ASN A 135 -5.91 28.26 5.19
CA ASN A 135 -7.23 28.80 5.53
C ASN A 135 -8.12 29.00 4.31
N TRP A 136 -7.56 29.50 3.21
CA TRP A 136 -8.28 29.68 1.94
C TRP A 136 -8.83 28.34 1.43
N LEU A 137 -8.00 27.29 1.42
CA LEU A 137 -8.36 25.97 0.92
C LEU A 137 -9.36 25.27 1.84
N LEU A 138 -9.25 25.41 3.17
CA LEU A 138 -10.23 24.90 4.11
C LEU A 138 -11.63 25.50 3.87
N ASP A 139 -11.73 26.82 3.66
CA ASP A 139 -13.00 27.48 3.32
C ASP A 139 -13.53 27.00 1.95
N ALA A 140 -12.66 26.91 0.94
CA ALA A 140 -13.03 26.40 -0.38
C ALA A 140 -13.56 24.96 -0.30
N LEU A 141 -12.86 24.06 0.41
CA LEU A 141 -13.27 22.66 0.62
C LEU A 141 -14.63 22.58 1.32
N ASN A 142 -14.86 23.38 2.37
CA ASN A 142 -16.14 23.40 3.07
C ASN A 142 -17.29 23.80 2.14
N ARG A 143 -17.12 24.84 1.33
CA ARG A 143 -18.14 25.33 0.37
C ARG A 143 -18.36 24.35 -0.78
N LEU A 144 -17.29 23.76 -1.30
CA LEU A 144 -17.35 22.73 -2.35
C LEU A 144 -18.13 21.52 -1.86
N ARG A 145 -17.85 21.01 -0.65
CA ARG A 145 -18.55 19.85 -0.08
C ARG A 145 -20.02 20.13 0.24
N GLN A 146 -20.35 21.36 0.65
CA GLN A 146 -21.75 21.77 0.80
C GLN A 146 -22.50 21.76 -0.55
N SER A 147 -21.82 22.17 -1.63
CA SER A 147 -22.41 22.24 -2.97
C SER A 147 -22.42 20.88 -3.69
N PHE A 148 -21.41 20.05 -3.44
CA PHE A 148 -21.11 18.81 -4.16
C PHE A 148 -20.68 17.70 -3.18
N PRO A 149 -21.59 17.20 -2.34
CA PRO A 149 -21.26 16.24 -1.27
C PRO A 149 -20.76 14.87 -1.78
N ASN A 150 -20.98 14.55 -3.05
CA ASN A 150 -20.55 13.29 -3.67
C ASN A 150 -19.23 13.42 -4.46
N ALA A 151 -18.64 14.63 -4.51
CA ALA A 151 -17.36 14.87 -5.16
C ALA A 151 -16.20 14.71 -4.17
N ARG A 152 -15.04 14.27 -4.68
CA ARG A 152 -13.77 14.20 -3.94
C ARG A 152 -12.85 15.32 -4.39
N PHE A 153 -12.24 16.01 -3.44
CA PHE A 153 -11.39 17.16 -3.68
C PHE A 153 -9.98 16.93 -3.14
N GLY A 154 -9.01 16.98 -4.04
CA GLY A 154 -7.59 16.80 -3.73
C GLY A 154 -6.89 18.11 -3.41
N PHE A 155 -5.94 18.05 -2.48
CA PHE A 155 -4.96 19.11 -2.27
C PHE A 155 -4.09 19.25 -3.54
N PRO A 156 -3.77 20.47 -4.02
CA PRO A 156 -3.02 20.66 -5.27
C PRO A 156 -1.58 20.15 -5.22
N GLY A 157 -1.05 19.76 -6.38
CA GLY A 157 0.38 19.57 -6.55
C GLY A 157 1.15 20.88 -6.38
N LEU A 158 2.31 20.80 -5.73
CA LEU A 158 3.20 21.94 -5.47
C LEU A 158 4.40 21.93 -6.40
N SER A 159 4.85 23.10 -6.84
CA SER A 159 6.04 23.19 -7.69
C SER A 159 7.30 22.81 -6.89
N PRO A 160 8.05 21.75 -7.26
CA PRO A 160 9.33 21.39 -6.66
C PRO A 160 10.36 22.48 -6.95
N HIS A 161 10.82 23.17 -5.91
CA HIS A 161 11.87 24.18 -5.98
C HIS A 161 11.53 25.50 -6.74
N PRO A 162 11.06 26.51 -6.01
CA PRO A 162 10.66 27.78 -6.62
C PRO A 162 11.80 28.72 -7.05
N ALA A 163 13.06 28.44 -6.67
CA ALA A 163 14.17 29.36 -6.96
C ALA A 163 14.57 29.40 -8.45
N ASP A 164 14.12 28.43 -9.25
CA ASP A 164 14.25 28.46 -10.72
C ASP A 164 13.38 29.57 -11.35
N PHE A 165 12.45 30.16 -10.59
CA PHE A 165 11.58 31.27 -11.01
C PHE A 165 12.05 32.65 -10.53
N ALA A 166 13.32 32.80 -10.13
CA ALA A 166 13.90 34.11 -9.76
C ALA A 166 13.74 35.20 -10.85
N ASN A 167 13.48 34.79 -12.11
CA ASN A 167 13.29 35.64 -13.27
C ASN A 167 11.92 35.48 -13.97
N ASP A 168 10.90 34.91 -13.32
CA ASP A 168 9.56 34.80 -13.95
C ASP A 168 9.08 36.21 -14.38
N PRO A 169 8.71 36.45 -15.65
CA PRO A 169 8.28 37.78 -16.12
C PRO A 169 7.05 38.34 -15.39
N GLY A 170 6.29 37.49 -14.68
CA GLY A 170 5.23 37.86 -13.74
C GLY A 170 5.72 38.33 -12.36
N VAL A 171 7.04 38.31 -12.10
CA VAL A 171 7.75 38.63 -10.84
C VAL A 171 7.88 40.12 -10.56
N ASN A 172 7.22 40.99 -11.34
CA ASN A 172 7.03 42.40 -10.94
C ASN A 172 6.06 42.56 -9.73
N ARG A 173 5.95 41.55 -8.87
CA ARG A 173 5.11 41.50 -7.65
C ARG A 173 6.01 41.16 -6.45
N PRO A 174 5.82 41.81 -5.29
CA PRO A 174 6.82 41.89 -4.21
C PRO A 174 7.10 40.60 -3.39
N MET A 175 6.55 39.44 -3.76
CA MET A 175 6.71 38.20 -2.97
C MET A 175 7.33 37.06 -3.79
N ARG A 176 8.40 36.48 -3.23
CA ARG A 176 9.11 35.33 -3.79
C ARG A 176 8.26 34.06 -3.60
N PRO A 177 8.22 33.15 -4.59
CA PRO A 177 7.60 31.84 -4.43
C PRO A 177 8.09 31.08 -3.19
N MET A 178 7.21 30.28 -2.57
CA MET A 178 7.50 29.55 -1.33
C MET A 178 7.92 28.11 -1.61
N GLY A 179 8.95 27.62 -0.91
CA GLY A 179 9.43 26.24 -1.00
C GLY A 179 8.28 25.27 -0.75
N ASP A 180 8.19 24.20 -1.54
CA ASP A 180 7.13 23.21 -1.44
C ASP A 180 7.12 22.48 -0.10
N VAL A 181 8.29 22.24 0.50
CA VAL A 181 8.40 21.66 1.85
C VAL A 181 7.76 22.60 2.89
N ASP A 182 8.20 23.86 2.94
CA ASP A 182 7.66 24.86 3.88
C ASP A 182 6.17 25.10 3.63
N PHE A 183 5.74 25.13 2.37
CA PHE A 183 4.34 25.35 2.01
C PHE A 183 3.47 24.17 2.45
N LEU A 184 3.94 22.93 2.23
CA LEU A 184 3.29 21.73 2.71
C LEU A 184 3.27 21.69 4.25
N GLU A 185 4.30 22.21 4.92
CA GLU A 185 4.34 22.34 6.38
C GLU A 185 3.23 23.24 6.92
N ALA A 186 3.07 24.42 6.33
CA ALA A 186 2.03 25.36 6.72
C ALA A 186 0.60 24.88 6.40
N CYS A 187 0.46 23.94 5.45
CA CYS A 187 -0.86 23.47 4.97
C CYS A 187 -1.34 22.16 5.61
N ASN A 188 -0.80 21.77 6.77
CA ASN A 188 -1.12 20.47 7.40
C ASN A 188 -2.63 20.20 7.53
N ASP A 189 -3.39 21.18 7.99
CA ASP A 189 -4.82 21.01 8.24
C ASP A 189 -5.62 20.89 6.93
N ALA A 190 -5.29 21.69 5.92
CA ALA A 190 -5.91 21.60 4.60
C ALA A 190 -5.57 20.28 3.88
N VAL A 191 -4.34 19.77 4.06
CA VAL A 191 -3.95 18.45 3.54
C VAL A 191 -4.79 17.35 4.19
N LEU A 192 -4.91 17.34 5.53
CA LEU A 192 -5.71 16.36 6.24
C LEU A 192 -7.22 16.51 5.99
N ALA A 193 -7.67 17.70 5.61
CA ALA A 193 -9.04 17.96 5.22
C ALA A 193 -9.35 17.54 3.78
N ALA A 194 -8.36 17.37 2.89
CA ALA A 194 -8.56 16.93 1.51
C ALA A 194 -8.88 15.42 1.43
N ASP A 195 -9.40 14.95 0.29
CA ASP A 195 -9.73 13.54 0.08
C ASP A 195 -8.55 12.71 -0.48
N TYR A 196 -7.52 13.40 -0.99
CA TYR A 196 -6.25 12.86 -1.49
C TYR A 196 -5.24 14.00 -1.68
N LEU A 197 -3.97 13.64 -1.83
CA LEU A 197 -2.86 14.58 -1.96
C LEU A 197 -2.27 14.50 -3.37
N CYS A 198 -2.38 15.58 -4.13
CA CYS A 198 -1.70 15.67 -5.41
C CYS A 198 -0.22 16.04 -5.23
N VAL A 199 0.62 15.47 -6.08
CA VAL A 199 2.06 15.67 -6.06
C VAL A 199 2.55 15.97 -7.46
N HIS A 200 3.34 17.03 -7.60
CA HIS A 200 4.12 17.26 -8.80
C HIS A 200 5.54 16.71 -8.63
N SER A 201 6.04 16.08 -9.69
CA SER A 201 7.33 15.40 -9.70
C SER A 201 8.13 15.75 -10.95
N TYR A 202 9.23 16.48 -10.76
CA TYR A 202 10.08 16.94 -11.87
C TYR A 202 11.53 16.48 -11.71
N TRP A 203 12.16 16.14 -12.82
CA TRP A 203 13.56 15.74 -12.91
C TRP A 203 14.19 16.19 -14.23
N GLN A 204 15.51 16.05 -14.37
CA GLN A 204 16.23 16.45 -15.60
C GLN A 204 17.01 15.30 -16.25
N ASN A 205 17.19 14.20 -15.52
CA ASN A 205 17.84 12.98 -15.99
C ASN A 205 17.33 11.78 -15.16
N VAL A 206 17.70 10.59 -15.61
CA VAL A 206 17.29 9.32 -14.99
C VAL A 206 17.78 9.17 -13.54
N GLU A 207 18.94 9.73 -13.18
CA GLU A 207 19.43 9.69 -11.80
C GLU A 207 18.51 10.48 -10.87
N GLN A 208 18.16 11.71 -11.25
CA GLN A 208 17.20 12.54 -10.52
C GLN A 208 15.80 11.91 -10.49
N MET A 209 15.37 11.28 -11.59
CA MET A 209 14.07 10.57 -11.63
C MET A 209 13.99 9.49 -10.54
N ARG A 210 15.09 8.77 -10.31
CA ARG A 210 15.18 7.68 -9.32
C ARG A 210 15.45 8.17 -7.90
N GLU A 211 15.73 9.46 -7.71
CA GLU A 211 16.14 10.00 -6.42
C GLU A 211 14.97 10.15 -5.44
N THR A 212 15.16 9.60 -4.23
CA THR A 212 14.21 9.67 -3.10
C THR A 212 14.64 10.62 -2.00
N ASP A 213 15.90 11.08 -1.98
CA ASP A 213 16.41 12.02 -1.00
C ASP A 213 16.52 13.43 -1.59
N PRO A 214 15.74 14.42 -1.11
CA PRO A 214 15.85 15.79 -1.61
C PRO A 214 17.11 16.54 -1.16
N ALA A 215 17.89 16.00 -0.21
CA ALA A 215 19.00 16.71 0.44
C ALA A 215 20.17 17.09 -0.51
N GLY A 216 20.29 16.45 -1.68
CA GLY A 216 21.41 16.67 -2.60
C GLY A 216 21.18 17.72 -3.70
N ILE A 217 19.95 17.83 -4.22
CA ILE A 217 19.71 18.52 -5.51
C ILE A 217 18.42 19.37 -5.58
N GLY A 218 17.53 19.30 -4.58
CA GLY A 218 16.24 20.02 -4.57
C GLY A 218 15.20 19.53 -5.60
N LYS A 219 15.56 18.63 -6.51
CA LYS A 219 14.71 17.93 -7.49
C LYS A 219 14.70 16.43 -7.17
N GLY A 220 13.78 15.65 -7.72
CA GLY A 220 13.74 14.22 -7.44
C GLY A 220 12.42 13.57 -7.81
N GLY A 221 12.47 12.55 -8.67
CA GLY A 221 11.27 11.91 -9.19
C GLY A 221 10.53 11.09 -8.13
N LEU A 222 11.25 10.46 -7.18
CA LEU A 222 10.67 9.62 -6.13
C LEU A 222 10.66 10.28 -4.74
N ARG A 223 11.07 11.55 -4.63
CA ARG A 223 11.10 12.31 -3.37
C ARG A 223 9.77 12.33 -2.61
N PHE A 224 8.66 12.10 -3.30
CA PHE A 224 7.31 12.06 -2.73
C PHE A 224 7.12 10.96 -1.69
N VAL A 225 7.90 9.86 -1.77
CA VAL A 225 7.87 8.79 -0.76
C VAL A 225 8.19 9.36 0.61
N ARG A 226 9.27 10.15 0.71
CA ARG A 226 9.72 10.78 1.96
C ARG A 226 8.94 12.05 2.29
N LEU A 227 8.77 12.95 1.32
CA LEU A 227 8.24 14.29 1.58
C LEU A 227 6.71 14.31 1.79
N TYR A 228 5.99 13.39 1.15
CA TYR A 228 4.53 13.36 1.18
C TYR A 228 4.02 12.13 1.91
N HIS A 229 4.38 10.92 1.48
CA HIS A 229 3.79 9.70 2.04
C HIS A 229 4.20 9.45 3.50
N GLU A 230 5.48 9.53 3.87
CA GLU A 230 5.87 9.33 5.27
C GLU A 230 5.25 10.36 6.23
N ARG A 231 5.01 11.57 5.74
CA ARG A 231 4.37 12.64 6.50
C ARG A 231 2.87 12.45 6.64
N PHE A 232 2.21 12.01 5.57
CA PHE A 232 0.77 11.78 5.52
C PHE A 232 0.48 10.31 5.12
N PRO A 233 0.84 9.33 5.97
CA PRO A 233 0.88 7.91 5.60
C PRO A 233 -0.49 7.30 5.32
N THR A 234 -1.55 7.96 5.75
CA THR A 234 -2.95 7.53 5.52
C THR A 234 -3.58 8.19 4.31
N MET A 235 -2.95 9.20 3.72
CA MET A 235 -3.52 9.94 2.60
C MET A 235 -3.23 9.20 1.28
N PRO A 236 -4.24 8.94 0.44
CA PRO A 236 -4.00 8.51 -0.93
C PRO A 236 -3.24 9.59 -1.69
N ILE A 237 -2.32 9.18 -2.55
CA ILE A 237 -1.51 10.10 -3.36
C ILE A 237 -1.90 9.99 -4.83
N VAL A 238 -1.98 11.14 -5.50
CA VAL A 238 -2.05 11.23 -6.96
C VAL A 238 -0.81 11.97 -7.43
N LEU A 239 -0.01 11.35 -8.30
CA LEU A 239 1.07 12.04 -9.00
C LEU A 239 0.41 12.85 -10.12
N SER A 240 -0.13 14.01 -9.76
CA SER A 240 -1.06 14.78 -10.58
C SER A 240 -0.38 15.45 -11.78
N GLU A 241 0.95 15.56 -11.73
CA GLU A 241 1.77 16.02 -12.84
C GLU A 241 3.20 15.51 -12.65
N PHE A 242 3.79 14.90 -13.67
CA PHE A 242 5.23 14.67 -13.70
C PHE A 242 5.83 15.02 -15.05
N CYS A 243 7.09 15.44 -15.03
CA CYS A 243 7.84 15.64 -16.26
C CYS A 243 9.35 15.64 -16.09
N ASN A 244 10.04 15.32 -17.19
CA ASN A 244 11.42 15.73 -17.37
C ASN A 244 11.45 17.20 -17.82
N ASN A 245 12.00 18.09 -16.98
CA ASN A 245 12.09 19.54 -17.21
C ASN A 245 13.52 20.02 -17.53
N ARG A 246 14.35 19.15 -18.11
CA ARG A 246 15.71 19.50 -18.51
C ARG A 246 15.72 20.75 -19.41
N PRO A 247 16.58 21.75 -19.14
CA PRO A 247 16.73 22.91 -20.01
C PRO A 247 17.08 22.48 -21.42
N GLY A 248 16.42 23.12 -22.40
CA GLY A 248 16.58 22.78 -23.81
C GLY A 248 15.67 21.68 -24.30
N ILE A 249 14.82 21.05 -23.49
CA ILE A 249 13.71 20.25 -24.03
C ILE A 249 12.69 21.22 -24.65
N GLY A 250 12.55 21.10 -25.96
CA GLY A 250 11.61 21.83 -26.80
C GLY A 250 12.06 23.23 -27.25
N GLU A 251 12.66 24.06 -26.38
CA GLU A 251 13.26 25.33 -26.85
C GLU A 251 14.63 25.07 -27.55
N TYR A 252 15.29 23.93 -27.26
CA TYR A 252 16.58 23.52 -27.86
C TYR A 252 16.77 22.00 -28.05
N ALA A 253 15.69 21.22 -28.23
CA ALA A 253 15.78 19.77 -28.47
C ALA A 253 15.39 19.47 -29.93
N PRO A 254 16.28 19.75 -30.89
CA PRO A 254 16.03 19.43 -32.30
C PRO A 254 16.16 17.93 -32.61
N ASP A 255 16.64 17.11 -31.65
CA ASP A 255 16.90 15.70 -31.88
C ASP A 255 15.81 14.81 -31.26
N ASP A 256 15.10 14.11 -32.15
CA ASP A 256 14.08 13.12 -31.86
C ASP A 256 14.61 11.97 -30.96
N ALA A 257 15.93 11.73 -30.93
CA ALA A 257 16.54 10.78 -30.01
C ALA A 257 16.41 11.18 -28.52
N GLN A 258 16.37 12.48 -28.19
CA GLN A 258 16.17 12.92 -26.80
C GLN A 258 14.75 12.64 -26.31
N TRP A 259 13.75 12.82 -27.18
CA TRP A 259 12.37 12.44 -26.87
C TRP A 259 12.23 10.95 -26.61
N ARG A 260 13.00 10.12 -27.31
CA ARG A 260 13.06 8.68 -27.02
C ARG A 260 13.57 8.40 -25.61
N VAL A 261 14.68 9.04 -25.20
CA VAL A 261 15.25 8.89 -23.84
C VAL A 261 14.23 9.29 -22.77
N ILE A 262 13.53 10.41 -22.96
CA ILE A 262 12.48 10.84 -22.02
C ILE A 262 11.35 9.81 -21.96
N GLY A 263 10.97 9.23 -23.10
CA GLY A 263 9.96 8.17 -23.13
C GLY A 263 10.39 6.91 -22.38
N ASP A 264 11.68 6.56 -22.43
CA ASP A 264 12.25 5.46 -21.66
C ASP A 264 12.25 5.75 -20.15
N GLU A 265 12.61 6.98 -19.75
CA GLU A 265 12.48 7.44 -18.35
C GLU A 265 11.02 7.38 -17.87
N TYR A 266 10.07 7.86 -18.67
CA TYR A 266 8.65 7.87 -18.31
C TYR A 266 8.10 6.45 -18.17
N ALA A 267 8.48 5.54 -19.07
CA ALA A 267 8.14 4.11 -18.98
C ALA A 267 8.59 3.49 -17.65
N GLU A 268 9.83 3.78 -17.25
CA GLU A 268 10.36 3.33 -15.96
C GLU A 268 9.62 3.99 -14.78
N TYR A 269 9.39 5.30 -14.84
CA TYR A 269 8.71 6.04 -13.78
C TYR A 269 7.29 5.52 -13.52
N PHE A 270 6.53 5.24 -14.59
CA PHE A 270 5.22 4.58 -14.48
C PHE A 270 5.33 3.23 -13.77
N THR A 271 6.34 2.42 -14.13
CA THR A 271 6.59 1.10 -13.55
C THR A 271 6.94 1.19 -12.06
N LEU A 272 7.79 2.14 -11.68
CA LEU A 272 8.16 2.38 -10.29
C LEU A 272 6.95 2.84 -9.47
N CYS A 273 6.19 3.80 -9.99
CA CYS A 273 5.04 4.35 -9.28
C CYS A 273 3.91 3.32 -9.09
N SER A 274 3.69 2.39 -10.03
CA SER A 274 2.65 1.35 -9.87
C SER A 274 2.95 0.35 -8.76
N GLN A 275 4.22 0.25 -8.30
CA GLN A 275 4.58 -0.62 -7.19
C GLN A 275 4.03 -0.12 -5.84
N TYR A 276 3.77 1.18 -5.71
CA TYR A 276 3.28 1.76 -4.46
C TYR A 276 1.74 1.66 -4.38
N PRO A 277 1.18 0.91 -3.40
CA PRO A 277 -0.25 0.64 -3.35
C PRO A 277 -1.09 1.89 -3.03
N TRP A 278 -0.49 2.88 -2.36
CA TRP A 278 -1.10 4.15 -1.95
C TRP A 278 -1.13 5.21 -3.06
N ILE A 279 -0.49 4.96 -4.22
CA ILE A 279 -0.63 5.81 -5.41
C ILE A 279 -1.88 5.40 -6.19
N GLN A 280 -2.79 6.35 -6.40
CA GLN A 280 -4.05 6.13 -7.13
C GLN A 280 -3.88 6.28 -8.64
N ALA A 281 -3.13 7.29 -9.09
CA ALA A 281 -2.85 7.53 -10.51
C ALA A 281 -1.59 8.41 -10.68
N VAL A 282 -1.02 8.36 -11.88
CA VAL A 282 0.22 9.04 -12.26
C VAL A 282 0.01 9.69 -13.62
N PHE A 283 0.17 11.01 -13.71
CA PHE A 283 -0.14 11.79 -14.92
C PHE A 283 1.08 12.50 -15.47
N ALA A 284 1.50 12.14 -16.69
CA ALA A 284 2.50 12.90 -17.40
C ALA A 284 1.95 14.25 -17.86
N ARG A 285 2.79 15.29 -17.81
CA ARG A 285 2.38 16.71 -17.86
C ARG A 285 1.48 17.12 -19.03
N THR A 286 1.80 16.84 -20.28
CA THR A 286 0.79 17.11 -21.32
C THR A 286 0.97 16.30 -22.59
N LEU A 287 -0.13 15.73 -23.06
CA LEU A 287 -0.21 15.12 -24.40
C LEU A 287 -0.05 16.20 -25.48
N ARG A 288 -0.77 17.31 -25.34
CA ARG A 288 -0.80 18.41 -26.31
C ARG A 288 -1.21 19.72 -25.64
N ASP A 289 -0.34 20.71 -25.74
CA ASP A 289 -0.57 22.07 -25.28
C ASP A 289 0.08 23.07 -26.26
N SER A 290 -0.73 23.90 -26.90
CA SER A 290 -0.24 24.90 -27.86
C SER A 290 0.52 26.05 -27.20
N SER A 291 0.34 26.28 -25.90
CA SER A 291 1.07 27.29 -25.13
C SER A 291 2.46 26.79 -24.70
N MET A 292 2.64 25.47 -24.64
CA MET A 292 3.88 24.78 -24.29
C MET A 292 4.15 23.62 -25.28
N PRO A 293 4.27 23.91 -26.59
CA PRO A 293 4.41 22.88 -27.63
C PRO A 293 5.71 22.06 -27.50
N ASP A 294 6.66 22.65 -26.81
CA ASP A 294 8.01 22.19 -26.51
C ASP A 294 8.04 21.17 -25.35
N GLN A 295 6.96 21.10 -24.58
CA GLN A 295 6.78 20.14 -23.49
C GLN A 295 5.69 19.10 -23.81
N SER A 296 5.13 19.15 -25.03
CA SER A 296 4.02 18.32 -25.50
C SER A 296 4.49 17.11 -26.28
N TRP A 297 3.80 15.98 -26.09
CA TRP A 297 4.11 14.72 -26.78
C TRP A 297 3.71 14.75 -28.27
N LEU A 298 2.74 15.61 -28.59
CA LEU A 298 2.34 15.94 -29.96
C LEU A 298 2.82 17.35 -30.30
N THR A 299 3.31 17.53 -31.53
CA THR A 299 3.54 18.87 -32.08
C THR A 299 2.21 19.60 -32.30
N PRO A 300 2.19 20.94 -32.49
CA PRO A 300 0.97 21.67 -32.85
C PRO A 300 0.24 21.12 -34.08
N ASN A 301 0.96 20.45 -34.99
CA ASN A 301 0.42 19.83 -36.20
C ASN A 301 0.09 18.33 -36.01
N PHE A 302 0.00 17.85 -34.76
CA PHE A 302 -0.33 16.47 -34.40
C PHE A 302 0.72 15.41 -34.77
N GLU A 303 1.96 15.80 -35.05
CA GLU A 303 3.04 14.84 -35.25
C GLU A 303 3.45 14.24 -33.90
N GLN A 304 3.58 12.91 -33.86
CA GLN A 304 3.98 12.19 -32.65
C GLN A 304 5.49 12.32 -32.43
N ARG A 305 5.89 12.75 -31.24
CA ARG A 305 7.30 12.71 -30.83
C ARG A 305 7.67 11.32 -30.32
N ARG A 306 8.97 10.96 -30.37
CA ARG A 306 9.45 9.63 -29.95
C ARG A 306 9.33 9.29 -28.46
N ILE A 307 8.86 10.23 -27.63
CA ILE A 307 8.41 9.93 -26.26
C ILE A 307 7.32 8.85 -26.26
N ILE A 308 6.42 8.88 -27.25
CA ILE A 308 5.36 7.88 -27.41
C ILE A 308 5.96 6.51 -27.70
N GLU A 309 7.01 6.44 -28.52
CA GLU A 309 7.72 5.18 -28.77
C GLU A 309 8.38 4.64 -27.51
N GLY A 310 9.04 5.50 -26.72
CA GLY A 310 9.65 5.15 -25.43
C GLY A 310 8.66 4.53 -24.46
N VAL A 311 7.56 5.25 -24.23
CA VAL A 311 6.49 4.81 -23.33
C VAL A 311 5.80 3.53 -23.82
N LYS A 312 5.64 3.33 -25.14
CA LYS A 312 5.09 2.08 -25.70
C LYS A 312 6.04 0.90 -25.56
N ALA A 313 7.35 1.14 -25.61
CA ALA A 313 8.37 0.12 -25.44
C ALA A 313 8.64 -0.25 -23.97
N ARG A 314 7.82 0.26 -23.04
CA ARG A 314 7.93 -0.05 -21.62
C ARG A 314 7.95 -1.57 -21.40
N PRO A 315 8.80 -2.08 -20.49
CA PRO A 315 8.81 -3.49 -20.14
C PRO A 315 7.44 -3.91 -19.58
N PRO A 316 6.87 -5.04 -20.03
CA PRO A 316 5.66 -5.56 -19.41
C PRO A 316 6.01 -6.07 -18.01
N ILE A 317 5.44 -5.43 -16.99
CA ILE A 317 5.30 -6.06 -15.67
C ILE A 317 4.08 -6.98 -15.73
N PRO A 318 4.12 -8.17 -15.11
CA PRO A 318 2.97 -9.06 -15.16
C PRO A 318 1.79 -8.38 -14.51
N GLU A 319 0.63 -8.38 -15.17
CA GLU A 319 -0.58 -7.93 -14.50
C GLU A 319 -0.90 -8.88 -13.34
N PRO A 320 -1.59 -8.41 -12.28
CA PRO A 320 -1.95 -9.29 -11.17
C PRO A 320 -2.65 -10.57 -11.67
N ALA A 321 -3.50 -10.49 -12.69
CA ALA A 321 -4.18 -11.66 -13.27
C ALA A 321 -3.23 -12.71 -13.88
N GLN A 322 -2.02 -12.33 -14.27
CA GLN A 322 -1.01 -13.19 -14.88
C GLN A 322 -0.10 -13.87 -13.85
N LEU A 323 -0.04 -13.34 -12.62
CA LEU A 323 0.78 -13.87 -11.53
C LEU A 323 0.00 -13.86 -10.21
N ARG A 324 -0.17 -15.04 -9.60
CA ARG A 324 -0.86 -15.19 -8.31
C ARG A 324 0.06 -15.82 -7.29
N LEU A 325 0.33 -15.08 -6.22
CA LEU A 325 1.10 -15.53 -5.07
C LEU A 325 0.13 -16.06 -4.01
N ARG A 326 0.31 -17.32 -3.59
CA ARG A 326 -0.43 -17.81 -2.41
C ARG A 326 -0.04 -17.01 -1.17
N TRP A 327 -1.01 -16.78 -0.29
CA TRP A 327 -0.75 -16.15 0.99
C TRP A 327 0.29 -16.97 1.79
N PRO A 328 1.42 -16.40 2.24
CA PRO A 328 2.56 -17.16 2.74
C PRO A 328 2.48 -17.50 4.24
N THR A 329 1.45 -17.06 4.95
CA THR A 329 1.24 -17.30 6.39
C THR A 329 -0.21 -17.70 6.68
N GLN A 330 -0.54 -17.98 7.94
CA GLN A 330 -1.94 -18.19 8.35
C GLN A 330 -2.67 -16.89 8.70
N PHE A 331 -1.94 -15.78 8.84
CA PHE A 331 -2.49 -14.49 9.25
C PHE A 331 -2.63 -13.59 8.03
N ARG A 332 -3.87 -13.31 7.65
CA ARG A 332 -4.21 -12.45 6.49
C ARG A 332 -4.10 -10.96 6.78
N ARG A 333 -2.91 -10.55 7.21
CA ARG A 333 -2.62 -9.18 7.55
C ARG A 333 -1.20 -8.79 7.13
N ILE A 334 -1.13 -7.76 6.31
CA ILE A 334 0.11 -7.02 6.05
C ILE A 334 0.33 -6.07 7.24
N THR A 335 1.53 -6.09 7.80
CA THR A 335 1.96 -5.20 8.89
C THR A 335 2.77 -4.02 8.39
N GLN A 336 3.40 -4.16 7.22
CA GLN A 336 4.12 -3.07 6.56
C GLN A 336 4.08 -3.27 5.04
N GLU A 337 3.60 -2.25 4.32
CA GLU A 337 3.51 -2.27 2.86
C GLU A 337 4.86 -1.99 2.21
N TYR A 338 4.94 -2.28 0.91
CA TYR A 338 6.05 -1.88 0.06
C TYR A 338 6.23 -0.35 0.04
N GLY A 339 7.47 0.10 0.12
CA GLY A 339 7.84 1.50 0.01
C GLY A 339 7.66 2.35 1.26
N MET A 340 7.20 1.76 2.38
CA MET A 340 7.07 2.49 3.66
C MET A 340 8.44 2.77 4.31
N ARG A 341 8.51 3.82 5.13
CA ARG A 341 9.64 4.19 6.02
C ARG A 341 10.98 4.38 5.31
N GLN A 342 10.98 4.98 4.12
CA GLN A 342 12.17 5.32 3.37
C GLN A 342 13.30 5.98 4.19
N ASN A 343 13.02 6.86 5.14
CA ASN A 343 14.06 7.45 5.99
C ASN A 343 14.78 6.41 6.84
N ASP A 344 14.04 5.47 7.42
CA ASP A 344 14.61 4.41 8.23
C ASP A 344 15.43 3.47 7.33
N TYR A 345 14.88 3.04 6.19
CA TYR A 345 15.59 2.12 5.28
C TYR A 345 16.84 2.76 4.68
N MET A 346 16.82 4.03 4.28
CA MET A 346 18.05 4.71 3.85
C MET A 346 19.08 4.79 4.98
N ARG A 347 18.66 5.20 6.18
CA ARG A 347 19.56 5.33 7.34
C ARG A 347 20.20 4.00 7.72
N TYR A 348 19.39 2.95 7.83
CA TYR A 348 19.85 1.64 8.30
C TYR A 348 20.55 0.84 7.20
N SER A 349 20.26 1.08 5.92
CA SER A 349 20.97 0.43 4.81
C SER A 349 22.28 1.13 4.42
N GLY A 350 22.72 2.14 5.15
CA GLY A 350 23.88 2.96 4.74
C GLY A 350 23.66 3.64 3.38
N GLY A 351 22.41 3.96 3.05
CA GLY A 351 22.00 4.60 1.81
C GLY A 351 21.97 3.68 0.60
N HIS A 352 21.59 2.39 0.73
CA HIS A 352 21.44 1.48 -0.42
C HIS A 352 19.98 1.28 -0.85
N LEU A 353 19.03 1.40 0.09
CA LEU A 353 17.60 1.23 -0.18
C LEU A 353 16.95 2.58 -0.47
N HIS A 354 16.74 2.87 -1.75
CA HIS A 354 16.29 4.17 -2.25
C HIS A 354 14.80 4.23 -2.64
N GLY A 355 13.94 3.37 -2.08
CA GLY A 355 12.51 3.33 -2.44
C GLY A 355 11.57 2.93 -1.29
N GLY A 356 12.11 2.78 -0.09
CA GLY A 356 11.44 2.35 1.12
C GLY A 356 11.68 0.87 1.38
N HIS A 357 10.75 0.30 2.14
CA HIS A 357 10.67 -1.13 2.35
C HIS A 357 10.61 -1.90 1.01
N GLU A 358 11.57 -2.77 0.75
CA GLU A 358 11.78 -3.48 -0.52
C GLU A 358 10.93 -4.75 -0.68
N GLY A 359 9.96 -4.96 0.20
CA GLY A 359 9.09 -6.12 0.23
C GLY A 359 7.78 -5.81 0.93
N VAL A 360 7.12 -6.85 1.40
CA VAL A 360 5.88 -6.76 2.18
C VAL A 360 6.05 -7.58 3.44
N ASP A 361 5.67 -7.00 4.58
CA ASP A 361 5.74 -7.68 5.87
C ASP A 361 4.37 -8.20 6.26
N PHE A 362 4.32 -9.45 6.69
CA PHE A 362 3.11 -10.14 7.10
C PHE A 362 3.15 -10.39 8.61
N ALA A 363 1.99 -10.28 9.24
CA ALA A 363 1.80 -10.76 10.60
C ALA A 363 2.18 -12.25 10.65
N ALA A 364 3.16 -12.58 11.50
CA ALA A 364 3.58 -13.95 11.74
C ALA A 364 4.27 -14.01 13.11
N PRO A 365 3.51 -14.24 14.21
CA PRO A 365 4.09 -14.47 15.52
C PRO A 365 5.18 -15.56 15.47
N GLU A 366 6.14 -15.49 16.39
CA GLU A 366 7.26 -16.43 16.41
C GLU A 366 6.78 -17.89 16.43
N GLY A 367 7.36 -18.72 15.57
CA GLY A 367 6.96 -20.12 15.40
C GLY A 367 5.84 -20.35 14.38
N THR A 368 5.25 -19.30 13.80
CA THR A 368 4.23 -19.44 12.73
C THR A 368 4.80 -20.16 11.51
N ASP A 369 4.05 -21.08 10.92
CA ASP A 369 4.45 -21.73 9.67
C ASP A 369 4.49 -20.71 8.51
N ILE A 370 5.60 -20.71 7.77
CA ILE A 370 5.79 -19.94 6.54
C ILE A 370 5.72 -20.88 5.35
N TYR A 371 4.92 -20.53 4.35
CA TYR A 371 4.65 -21.33 3.16
C TYR A 371 5.19 -20.69 1.89
N ALA A 372 5.58 -21.51 0.92
CA ALA A 372 5.96 -21.05 -0.40
C ALA A 372 4.76 -20.47 -1.16
N ALA A 373 4.86 -19.22 -1.59
CA ALA A 373 3.80 -18.55 -2.36
C ALA A 373 3.70 -19.06 -3.81
N LEU A 374 4.79 -19.60 -4.37
CA LEU A 374 4.88 -20.24 -5.69
C LEU A 374 5.62 -21.58 -5.59
N PRO A 375 5.39 -22.53 -6.51
CA PRO A 375 6.23 -23.72 -6.62
C PRO A 375 7.57 -23.34 -7.26
N GLY A 376 8.68 -23.96 -6.86
CA GLY A 376 9.97 -23.60 -7.44
C GLY A 376 11.14 -24.35 -6.84
N VAL A 377 12.34 -23.86 -7.11
CA VAL A 377 13.59 -24.41 -6.56
C VAL A 377 14.14 -23.45 -5.53
N VAL A 378 14.48 -23.98 -4.35
CA VAL A 378 15.17 -23.21 -3.31
C VAL A 378 16.59 -22.90 -3.79
N THR A 379 16.85 -21.66 -4.14
CA THR A 379 18.16 -21.19 -4.61
C THR A 379 19.04 -20.68 -3.48
N ARG A 380 18.44 -20.33 -2.34
CA ARG A 380 19.14 -19.93 -1.11
C ARG A 380 18.42 -20.47 0.12
N SER A 381 19.18 -21.02 1.08
CA SER A 381 18.70 -21.35 2.42
C SER A 381 19.88 -21.28 3.39
N GLU A 382 20.12 -20.10 3.95
CA GLU A 382 21.33 -19.85 4.75
C GLU A 382 21.11 -18.79 5.82
N ALA A 383 21.82 -18.95 6.93
CA ALA A 383 21.85 -17.94 7.98
C ALA A 383 22.72 -16.81 7.47
N SER A 384 22.12 -15.67 7.14
CA SER A 384 22.92 -14.51 6.77
C SER A 384 23.48 -13.89 8.05
N ARG A 385 24.76 -14.15 8.29
CA ARG A 385 25.52 -13.60 9.41
C ARG A 385 26.46 -12.54 8.84
N GLY A 386 26.26 -11.28 9.20
CA GLY A 386 27.06 -10.18 8.67
C GLY A 386 26.40 -8.82 8.82
N ASN A 387 26.93 -7.83 8.09
CA ASN A 387 26.56 -6.42 8.19
C ASN A 387 25.03 -6.22 8.15
N PHE A 388 24.45 -5.85 9.29
CA PHE A 388 23.03 -5.50 9.41
C PHE A 388 22.70 -4.19 8.67
N ALA A 389 23.72 -3.44 8.23
CA ALA A 389 23.56 -2.20 7.51
C ALA A 389 23.41 -2.38 5.98
N GLY A 390 23.18 -3.60 5.47
CA GLY A 390 22.88 -3.83 4.05
C GLY A 390 23.04 -5.27 3.57
N GLY A 391 22.30 -5.62 2.51
CA GLY A 391 22.32 -6.96 1.92
C GLY A 391 21.58 -8.02 2.76
N TYR A 392 21.86 -9.30 2.50
CA TYR A 392 21.14 -10.41 3.15
C TYR A 392 21.35 -10.48 4.68
N GLY A 393 22.38 -9.82 5.25
CA GLY A 393 22.58 -9.76 6.70
C GLY A 393 21.39 -9.15 7.45
N ALA A 394 20.70 -8.18 6.83
CA ALA A 394 19.47 -7.60 7.36
C ALA A 394 18.31 -8.61 7.38
N TYR A 395 18.30 -9.61 6.49
CA TYR A 395 17.25 -10.62 6.37
C TYR A 395 17.36 -11.73 7.44
N GLY A 396 18.54 -11.89 8.06
CA GLY A 396 18.78 -12.94 9.05
C GLY A 396 18.76 -14.34 8.44
N GLU A 397 17.94 -15.22 8.99
CA GLU A 397 17.74 -16.56 8.42
C GLU A 397 16.77 -16.44 7.23
N VAL A 398 17.26 -16.74 6.01
CA VAL A 398 16.54 -16.44 4.75
C VAL A 398 16.38 -17.68 3.86
N ILE A 399 15.27 -17.74 3.10
CA ILE A 399 15.05 -18.69 2.01
C ILE A 399 14.70 -17.90 0.74
N SER A 400 15.35 -18.20 -0.38
CA SER A 400 14.94 -17.71 -1.71
C SER A 400 14.47 -18.87 -2.59
N VAL A 401 13.35 -18.66 -3.27
CA VAL A 401 12.73 -19.63 -4.19
C VAL A 401 12.65 -19.00 -5.57
N ASP A 402 13.24 -19.65 -6.57
CA ASP A 402 13.16 -19.24 -7.97
C ASP A 402 12.09 -20.08 -8.68
N THR A 403 11.27 -19.39 -9.48
CA THR A 403 10.21 -19.99 -10.29
C THR A 403 10.29 -19.40 -11.69
N ASP A 404 10.42 -20.24 -12.72
CA ASP A 404 10.25 -19.78 -14.10
C ASP A 404 8.75 -19.77 -14.41
N VAL A 405 8.17 -18.58 -14.55
CA VAL A 405 6.75 -18.39 -14.85
C VAL A 405 6.56 -18.10 -16.33
N GLN A 406 5.76 -18.92 -17.01
CA GLN A 406 5.53 -18.83 -18.44
C GLN A 406 4.98 -17.45 -18.83
N GLY A 407 5.62 -16.80 -19.81
CA GLY A 407 5.22 -15.49 -20.31
C GLY A 407 5.64 -14.29 -19.43
N ILE A 408 6.27 -14.55 -18.27
CA ILE A 408 6.74 -13.51 -17.34
C ILE A 408 8.27 -13.56 -17.23
N GLY A 409 8.84 -14.76 -17.08
CA GLY A 409 10.26 -14.96 -16.82
C GLY A 409 10.50 -15.51 -15.41
N ARG A 410 11.73 -15.37 -14.93
CA ARG A 410 12.12 -15.91 -13.62
C ARG A 410 11.68 -14.99 -12.49
N VAL A 411 10.78 -15.47 -11.64
CA VAL A 411 10.35 -14.83 -10.40
C VAL A 411 11.19 -15.37 -9.26
N THR A 412 11.83 -14.49 -8.50
CA THR A 412 12.55 -14.81 -7.26
C THR A 412 11.77 -14.28 -6.08
N LEU A 413 11.36 -15.16 -5.17
CA LEU A 413 10.72 -14.81 -3.90
C LEU A 413 11.67 -15.06 -2.75
N THR A 414 11.95 -14.03 -1.95
CA THR A 414 12.83 -14.12 -0.78
C THR A 414 12.03 -13.94 0.49
N TYR A 415 12.09 -14.94 1.36
CA TYR A 415 11.40 -15.05 2.64
C TYR A 415 12.44 -14.85 3.75
N ALA A 416 12.22 -13.91 4.66
CA ALA A 416 13.21 -13.53 5.67
C ALA A 416 12.76 -13.77 7.12
N HIS A 417 13.69 -13.52 8.04
CA HIS A 417 13.48 -13.50 9.49
C HIS A 417 13.06 -14.83 10.11
N PHE A 418 13.40 -15.98 9.50
CA PHE A 418 13.03 -17.29 10.07
C PHE A 418 13.64 -17.49 11.47
N SER A 419 12.90 -18.14 12.36
CA SER A 419 13.48 -18.75 13.58
C SER A 419 14.08 -20.12 13.26
N ARG A 420 13.50 -20.82 12.28
CA ARG A 420 13.98 -22.12 11.80
C ARG A 420 13.62 -22.32 10.33
N ARG A 421 14.62 -22.57 9.50
CA ARG A 421 14.42 -23.08 8.13
C ARG A 421 14.21 -24.59 8.15
N LEU A 422 13.30 -25.09 7.31
CA LEU A 422 12.99 -26.52 7.18
C LEU A 422 13.35 -27.12 5.82
N VAL A 423 13.69 -26.27 4.84
CA VAL A 423 14.16 -26.69 3.51
C VAL A 423 15.55 -26.13 3.24
N GLY A 424 16.38 -26.91 2.53
CA GLY A 424 17.73 -26.54 2.13
C GLY A 424 17.82 -26.08 0.67
N GLN A 425 18.96 -25.49 0.30
CA GLN A 425 19.25 -25.15 -1.09
C GLN A 425 19.19 -26.39 -1.99
N GLY A 426 18.64 -26.23 -3.20
CA GLY A 426 18.41 -27.30 -4.17
C GLY A 426 17.09 -28.05 -3.99
N ALA A 427 16.36 -27.84 -2.89
CA ALA A 427 15.06 -28.46 -2.69
C ALA A 427 14.03 -27.92 -3.69
N VAL A 428 13.25 -28.81 -4.29
CA VAL A 428 12.05 -28.45 -5.07
C VAL A 428 10.87 -28.33 -4.09
N VAL A 429 10.16 -27.22 -4.14
CA VAL A 429 9.01 -26.94 -3.27
C VAL A 429 7.75 -26.70 -4.09
N GLN A 430 6.61 -27.16 -3.57
CA GLN A 430 5.29 -26.84 -4.13
C GLN A 430 4.73 -25.55 -3.54
N ALA A 431 3.82 -24.87 -4.24
CA ALA A 431 3.08 -23.77 -3.64
C ALA A 431 2.26 -24.27 -2.44
N GLY A 432 2.31 -23.54 -1.33
CA GLY A 432 1.72 -23.96 -0.05
C GLY A 432 2.57 -24.95 0.75
N GLN A 433 3.74 -25.39 0.25
CA GLN A 433 4.65 -26.20 1.04
C GLN A 433 5.30 -25.35 2.13
N ARG A 434 5.38 -25.90 3.35
CA ARG A 434 6.05 -25.25 4.47
C ARG A 434 7.56 -25.13 4.23
N LEU A 435 8.06 -23.91 4.32
CA LEU A 435 9.48 -23.55 4.17
C LEU A 435 10.21 -23.50 5.52
N GLY A 436 9.50 -23.10 6.58
CA GLY A 436 10.07 -22.90 7.91
C GLY A 436 9.12 -22.23 8.88
N LEU A 437 9.68 -21.73 9.98
CA LEU A 437 8.96 -21.04 11.05
C LEU A 437 9.39 -19.57 11.12
N ALA A 438 8.42 -18.67 11.27
CA ALA A 438 8.63 -17.24 11.48
C ALA A 438 9.46 -16.98 12.74
N GLY A 439 10.24 -15.93 12.72
CA GLY A 439 11.10 -15.53 13.83
C GLY A 439 11.43 -14.05 13.76
N ARG A 440 12.53 -13.67 14.42
CA ARG A 440 13.01 -12.29 14.57
C ARG A 440 14.49 -12.13 14.22
N THR A 441 15.02 -13.00 13.37
CA THR A 441 16.45 -13.00 13.03
C THR A 441 16.80 -11.88 12.07
N GLY A 442 18.03 -11.37 12.06
CA GLY A 442 18.41 -10.23 11.22
C GLY A 442 17.98 -8.88 11.84
N ASN A 443 17.71 -7.89 10.99
CA ASN A 443 17.27 -6.56 11.39
C ASN A 443 15.74 -6.49 11.51
N ALA A 444 15.19 -7.13 12.55
CA ALA A 444 13.74 -7.20 12.81
C ALA A 444 13.42 -6.73 14.24
N GLN A 445 12.46 -5.81 14.40
CA GLN A 445 12.04 -5.33 15.74
C GLN A 445 11.06 -6.28 16.45
N GLY A 446 10.49 -7.24 15.72
CA GLY A 446 9.56 -8.23 16.23
C GLY A 446 9.40 -9.40 15.25
N ALA A 447 8.71 -10.45 15.68
CA ALA A 447 8.49 -11.61 14.82
C ALA A 447 7.47 -11.31 13.72
N HIS A 448 7.87 -11.53 12.47
CA HIS A 448 7.06 -11.34 11.27
C HIS A 448 7.66 -12.13 10.10
N LEU A 449 6.96 -12.17 8.96
CA LEU A 449 7.53 -12.61 7.69
C LEU A 449 7.77 -11.39 6.82
N HIS A 450 8.98 -11.23 6.31
CA HIS A 450 9.27 -10.34 5.19
C HIS A 450 9.31 -11.15 3.89
N LEU A 451 8.62 -10.66 2.84
CA LEU A 451 8.63 -11.23 1.50
C LEU A 451 9.02 -10.16 0.47
N SER A 452 10.14 -10.36 -0.22
CA SER A 452 10.52 -9.55 -1.38
C SER A 452 10.42 -10.34 -2.68
N MET A 453 10.13 -9.65 -3.77
CA MET A 453 9.95 -10.24 -5.09
C MET A 453 10.81 -9.53 -6.13
N ARG A 454 11.45 -10.30 -7.02
CA ARG A 454 12.16 -9.80 -8.20
C ARG A 454 11.77 -10.61 -9.43
N ILE A 455 11.80 -9.97 -10.60
CA ILE A 455 11.53 -10.62 -11.87
C ILE A 455 12.68 -10.34 -12.82
N SER A 456 13.34 -11.39 -13.31
CA SER A 456 14.42 -11.25 -14.27
C SER A 456 13.89 -10.74 -15.61
N GLY A 457 14.60 -9.78 -16.21
CA GLY A 457 14.26 -9.23 -17.52
C GLY A 457 13.49 -7.91 -17.48
N ILE A 458 13.13 -7.42 -16.30
CA ILE A 458 12.61 -6.06 -16.13
C ILE A 458 13.82 -5.12 -15.92
N PRO A 459 14.11 -4.19 -16.85
CA PRO A 459 15.28 -3.31 -16.82
C PRO A 459 15.10 -2.18 -15.81
N LEU A 460 15.01 -2.52 -14.52
CA LEU A 460 15.12 -1.59 -13.41
C LEU A 460 16.58 -1.52 -12.95
N SER A 461 16.99 -0.41 -12.33
CA SER A 461 18.29 -0.34 -11.68
C SER A 461 18.36 -1.37 -10.54
N ALA A 462 19.55 -1.89 -10.25
CA ALA A 462 19.74 -2.89 -9.21
C ALA A 462 19.32 -2.43 -7.80
N GLN A 463 19.19 -1.11 -7.59
CA GLN A 463 18.73 -0.51 -6.35
C GLN A 463 17.19 -0.42 -6.24
N LEU A 464 16.48 -0.63 -7.35
CA LEU A 464 15.04 -0.53 -7.49
C LEU A 464 14.43 -1.76 -8.19
N ASP A 465 15.15 -2.89 -8.23
CA ASP A 465 14.73 -4.10 -8.93
C ASP A 465 13.72 -4.96 -8.15
N TYR A 466 13.49 -4.61 -6.88
CA TYR A 466 12.42 -5.18 -6.06
C TYR A 466 11.06 -4.68 -6.53
N LEU A 467 10.13 -5.61 -6.62
CA LEU A 467 8.74 -5.36 -6.99
C LEU A 467 7.83 -5.68 -5.83
N ASN A 468 6.68 -5.02 -5.79
CA ASN A 468 5.71 -5.22 -4.72
C ASN A 468 4.96 -6.55 -4.92
N GLY A 469 5.43 -7.61 -4.25
CA GLY A 469 4.76 -8.91 -4.20
C GLY A 469 3.33 -8.86 -3.65
N GLY A 470 3.01 -7.85 -2.82
CA GLY A 470 1.68 -7.63 -2.26
C GLY A 470 0.59 -7.45 -3.31
N LEU A 471 0.94 -6.89 -4.47
CA LEU A 471 0.00 -6.65 -5.60
C LEU A 471 -0.46 -7.95 -6.27
N TYR A 472 0.22 -9.07 -6.00
CA TYR A 472 -0.02 -10.37 -6.62
C TYR A 472 -0.63 -11.38 -5.65
N LEU A 473 -0.88 -10.98 -4.39
CA LEU A 473 -1.42 -11.86 -3.37
C LEU A 473 -2.83 -12.34 -3.74
N ASP A 474 -3.02 -13.65 -3.63
CA ASP A 474 -4.32 -14.28 -3.77
C ASP A 474 -5.12 -14.15 -2.46
N PHE A 475 -6.14 -13.30 -2.51
CA PHE A 475 -7.09 -13.10 -1.42
C PHE A 475 -8.31 -14.04 -1.52
N ASP A 476 -8.50 -14.74 -2.64
CA ASP A 476 -9.69 -15.53 -2.91
C ASP A 476 -9.58 -16.97 -2.37
N THR A 477 -8.37 -17.53 -2.32
CA THR A 477 -8.16 -18.85 -1.68
C THR A 477 -8.31 -18.75 -0.17
N ALA A 478 -8.84 -19.77 0.51
CA ALA A 478 -8.84 -19.78 1.97
C ALA A 478 -7.39 -19.79 2.51
N PRO A 479 -7.08 -19.11 3.64
CA PRO A 479 -5.75 -19.24 4.24
C PRO A 479 -5.46 -20.71 4.53
N PRO A 480 -4.18 -21.12 4.52
CA PRO A 480 -3.80 -22.44 5.02
C PRO A 480 -4.47 -22.67 6.39
N PRO A 481 -5.06 -23.85 6.65
CA PRO A 481 -5.64 -24.11 7.95
C PRO A 481 -4.59 -23.85 9.03
N LEU A 482 -5.00 -23.22 10.13
CA LEU A 482 -4.14 -23.08 11.30
C LEU A 482 -3.59 -24.48 11.65
N PRO A 483 -2.33 -24.60 12.09
CA PRO A 483 -1.84 -25.88 12.58
C PRO A 483 -2.79 -26.26 13.71
N VAL A 484 -3.15 -27.53 13.81
CA VAL A 484 -3.87 -28.00 14.99
C VAL A 484 -3.03 -27.57 16.18
N SER A 485 -3.52 -26.59 16.93
CA SER A 485 -2.77 -26.09 18.07
C SER A 485 -2.70 -27.25 19.05
N THR A 486 -1.49 -27.70 19.35
CA THR A 486 -1.24 -28.61 20.47
C THR A 486 -1.29 -27.85 21.81
N ASN A 487 -1.81 -26.62 21.84
CA ASN A 487 -2.07 -25.91 23.08
C ASN A 487 -3.15 -26.68 23.85
N GLY A 488 -2.72 -27.33 24.94
CA GLY A 488 -3.55 -28.22 25.74
C GLY A 488 -2.98 -29.64 25.86
N SER A 489 -2.02 -30.04 25.00
CA SER A 489 -1.31 -31.31 25.17
C SER A 489 -0.33 -31.22 26.34
N PRO A 490 -0.27 -32.23 27.20
CA PRO A 490 0.62 -32.22 28.35
C PRO A 490 2.08 -32.31 27.91
N ARG A 491 3.02 -31.76 28.71
CA ARG A 491 4.46 -31.89 28.44
C ARG A 491 4.93 -33.35 28.40
N VAL A 492 4.25 -34.21 29.17
CA VAL A 492 4.43 -35.66 29.24
C VAL A 492 3.04 -36.27 29.48
N GLN A 493 2.71 -37.39 28.84
CA GLN A 493 1.44 -38.10 29.10
C GLN A 493 1.37 -38.62 30.55
N TYR A 494 0.22 -38.47 31.20
CA TYR A 494 -0.03 -38.95 32.55
C TYR A 494 -1.51 -39.29 32.76
N ALA A 495 -1.81 -40.11 33.77
CA ALA A 495 -3.19 -40.39 34.16
C ALA A 495 -3.68 -39.30 35.12
N ARG A 496 -4.75 -38.59 34.76
CA ARG A 496 -5.36 -37.57 35.65
C ARG A 496 -6.64 -38.11 36.27
N THR A 497 -6.77 -37.93 37.58
CA THR A 497 -8.03 -38.16 38.31
C THR A 497 -8.50 -36.86 38.94
N VAL A 498 -9.73 -36.47 38.63
CA VAL A 498 -10.42 -35.31 39.22
C VAL A 498 -11.54 -35.82 40.12
N VAL A 499 -11.55 -35.38 41.38
CA VAL A 499 -12.69 -35.56 42.28
C VAL A 499 -13.63 -34.38 42.07
N LEU A 500 -14.77 -34.64 41.45
CA LEU A 500 -15.80 -33.66 41.12
C LEU A 500 -16.79 -33.57 42.29
N LEU A 501 -16.82 -32.42 42.95
CA LEU A 501 -17.72 -32.14 44.06
C LEU A 501 -19.12 -31.73 43.55
N PRO A 502 -20.20 -32.04 44.28
CA PRO A 502 -21.55 -31.66 43.87
C PRO A 502 -21.78 -30.14 44.01
N PRO A 503 -22.75 -29.54 43.28
CA PRO A 503 -22.98 -28.09 43.32
C PRO A 503 -23.19 -27.47 44.72
N PRO A 504 -23.86 -28.14 45.68
CA PRO A 504 -24.00 -27.59 47.04
C PRO A 504 -22.79 -27.86 47.95
N ALA A 505 -21.69 -28.43 47.46
CA ALA A 505 -20.53 -28.77 48.28
C ALA A 505 -19.88 -27.53 48.93
N GLY A 506 -19.64 -27.64 50.24
CA GLY A 506 -18.91 -26.65 51.04
C GLY A 506 -17.46 -27.05 51.31
N LEU A 507 -16.83 -26.34 52.25
CA LEU A 507 -15.46 -26.61 52.70
C LEU A 507 -15.31 -27.99 53.35
N ASP A 508 -16.36 -28.51 53.96
CA ASP A 508 -16.45 -29.83 54.57
C ASP A 508 -16.21 -30.96 53.55
N TYR A 509 -16.81 -30.86 52.36
CA TYR A 509 -16.56 -31.79 51.24
C TYR A 509 -15.11 -31.74 50.79
N VAL A 510 -14.57 -30.55 50.61
CA VAL A 510 -13.16 -30.34 50.21
C VAL A 510 -12.22 -30.96 51.25
N GLU A 511 -12.45 -30.68 52.53
CA GLU A 511 -11.63 -31.20 53.62
C GLU A 511 -11.71 -32.73 53.71
N ALA A 512 -12.90 -33.32 53.60
CA ALA A 512 -13.08 -34.77 53.61
C ALA A 512 -12.34 -35.45 52.44
N VAL A 513 -12.46 -34.90 51.22
CA VAL A 513 -11.77 -35.43 50.04
C VAL A 513 -10.26 -35.29 50.17
N LEU A 514 -9.76 -34.14 50.66
CA LEU A 514 -8.33 -33.96 50.89
C LEU A 514 -7.82 -34.95 51.95
N ARG A 515 -8.50 -35.10 53.09
CA ARG A 515 -8.13 -36.09 54.12
C ARG A 515 -8.09 -37.52 53.57
N ALA A 516 -9.02 -37.87 52.69
CA ALA A 516 -9.10 -39.21 52.10
C ALA A 516 -8.06 -39.48 51.00
N THR A 517 -7.62 -38.46 50.27
CA THR A 517 -6.89 -38.66 49.01
C THR A 517 -5.50 -38.02 48.96
N TRP A 518 -5.19 -37.07 49.84
CA TRP A 518 -3.97 -36.25 49.71
C TRP A 518 -2.70 -37.07 49.88
N ASP A 519 -2.61 -37.90 50.92
CA ASP A 519 -1.38 -38.67 51.17
C ASP A 519 -1.25 -39.90 50.26
N ALA A 520 -2.37 -40.47 49.83
CA ALA A 520 -2.38 -41.68 49.01
C ALA A 520 -2.24 -41.40 47.51
N HIS A 521 -2.88 -40.34 47.02
CA HIS A 521 -3.14 -40.20 45.58
C HIS A 521 -2.99 -38.78 45.02
N ARG A 522 -3.06 -37.73 45.85
CA ARG A 522 -2.95 -36.31 45.44
C ARG A 522 -3.86 -35.94 44.26
N TYR A 523 -5.12 -36.35 44.31
CA TYR A 523 -6.08 -36.05 43.24
C TYR A 523 -6.41 -34.56 43.17
N THR A 524 -6.75 -34.09 41.97
CA THR A 524 -7.28 -32.74 41.76
C THR A 524 -8.73 -32.71 42.26
N VAL A 525 -9.10 -31.70 43.05
CA VAL A 525 -10.47 -31.50 43.54
C VAL A 525 -11.07 -30.28 42.85
N GLY A 526 -12.28 -30.39 42.32
CA GLY A 526 -12.93 -29.30 41.59
C GLY A 526 -14.45 -29.40 41.56
N GLY A 527 -15.12 -28.33 41.14
CA GLY A 527 -16.58 -28.22 41.04
C GLY A 527 -17.09 -27.98 39.61
N SER A 528 -16.23 -28.08 38.60
CA SER A 528 -16.57 -27.89 37.18
C SER A 528 -16.54 -29.23 36.46
N SER A 529 -17.67 -29.62 35.86
CA SER A 529 -17.76 -30.85 35.09
C SER A 529 -16.88 -30.80 33.83
N ASP A 530 -16.76 -29.62 33.20
CA ASP A 530 -15.88 -29.40 32.04
C ASP A 530 -14.40 -29.60 32.40
N ASP A 531 -13.95 -29.06 33.53
CA ASP A 531 -12.55 -29.21 33.98
C ASP A 531 -12.17 -30.67 34.26
N GLY A 532 -13.16 -31.47 34.68
CA GLY A 532 -12.99 -32.92 34.88
C GLY A 532 -12.63 -33.66 33.58
N GLY A 533 -13.26 -33.30 32.47
CA GLY A 533 -13.19 -34.04 31.20
C GLY A 533 -12.16 -33.53 30.18
N VAL A 534 -11.77 -32.26 30.25
CA VAL A 534 -10.97 -31.59 29.21
C VAL A 534 -9.48 -32.01 29.21
N GLY A 535 -8.88 -32.16 28.03
CA GLY A 535 -7.44 -32.35 27.86
C GLY A 535 -7.06 -33.57 27.02
N ASP A 536 -5.89 -33.48 26.38
CA ASP A 536 -5.31 -34.51 25.51
C ASP A 536 -4.46 -35.49 26.32
N LEU A 537 -5.12 -36.30 27.15
CA LEU A 537 -4.51 -37.29 28.04
C LEU A 537 -4.98 -38.70 27.72
N ASP A 538 -4.04 -39.65 27.68
CA ASP A 538 -4.31 -41.08 27.45
C ASP A 538 -5.29 -41.67 28.48
N ARG A 539 -5.27 -41.13 29.71
CA ARG A 539 -6.17 -41.54 30.79
C ARG A 539 -6.73 -40.34 31.55
N ARG A 540 -8.05 -40.18 31.48
CA ARG A 540 -8.82 -39.19 32.23
C ARG A 540 -9.84 -39.91 33.09
N ARG A 541 -9.85 -39.67 34.39
CA ARG A 541 -10.82 -40.22 35.33
C ARG A 541 -11.53 -39.11 36.10
N VAL A 542 -12.84 -39.25 36.24
CA VAL A 542 -13.67 -38.36 37.06
C VAL A 542 -14.35 -39.18 38.14
N ILE A 543 -14.06 -38.87 39.40
CA ILE A 543 -14.76 -39.42 40.56
C ILE A 543 -15.83 -38.39 40.95
N ALA A 544 -17.09 -38.64 40.57
CA ALA A 544 -18.19 -37.72 40.86
C ALA A 544 -18.80 -38.05 42.23
N VAL A 545 -18.65 -37.14 43.20
CA VAL A 545 -19.21 -37.28 44.54
C VAL A 545 -20.67 -36.81 44.52
N ASN A 546 -21.57 -37.65 45.02
CA ASN A 546 -23.01 -37.41 45.07
C ASN A 546 -23.58 -36.86 43.73
N PRO A 547 -23.39 -37.59 42.61
CA PRO A 547 -23.76 -37.11 41.27
C PRO A 547 -25.26 -36.81 41.11
N GLN A 548 -26.12 -37.42 41.94
CA GLN A 548 -27.55 -37.14 42.02
C GLN A 548 -27.89 -35.70 42.42
N GLN A 549 -26.93 -34.93 42.93
CA GLN A 549 -27.10 -33.51 43.28
C GLN A 549 -26.79 -32.57 42.11
N TRP A 550 -26.37 -33.10 40.96
CA TRP A 550 -26.19 -32.33 39.73
C TRP A 550 -27.49 -32.29 38.92
N ASN A 551 -27.68 -31.21 38.17
CA ASN A 551 -28.81 -31.07 37.26
C ASN A 551 -28.57 -31.91 35.99
N GLY A 552 -29.05 -33.16 36.00
CA GLY A 552 -29.00 -34.07 34.86
C GLY A 552 -28.10 -35.29 35.07
N ASP A 553 -28.05 -36.15 34.06
CA ASP A 553 -27.23 -37.37 34.08
C ASP A 553 -25.79 -37.04 33.69
N LEU A 554 -24.92 -36.87 34.69
CA LEU A 554 -23.50 -36.61 34.49
C LEU A 554 -22.79 -37.72 33.69
N GLN A 555 -23.20 -38.98 33.85
CA GLN A 555 -22.56 -40.08 33.13
C GLN A 555 -22.87 -39.99 31.64
N ALA A 556 -24.12 -39.75 31.28
CA ALA A 556 -24.53 -39.51 29.89
C ALA A 556 -23.85 -38.26 29.33
N TRP A 557 -23.77 -37.18 30.11
CA TRP A 557 -23.10 -35.94 29.71
C TRP A 557 -21.62 -36.14 29.40
N TYR A 558 -20.87 -36.84 30.27
CA TYR A 558 -19.45 -37.15 30.00
C TYR A 558 -19.28 -38.07 28.79
N ALA A 559 -20.14 -39.07 28.62
CA ALA A 559 -20.09 -39.94 27.45
C ALA A 559 -20.32 -39.16 26.14
N GLN A 560 -21.18 -38.14 26.16
CA GLN A 560 -21.48 -37.30 25.00
C GLN A 560 -20.37 -36.27 24.71
N HIS A 561 -19.89 -35.56 25.73
CA HIS A 561 -19.04 -34.38 25.55
C HIS A 561 -17.55 -34.67 25.74
N TYR A 562 -17.19 -35.71 26.49
CA TYR A 562 -15.81 -36.06 26.82
C TYR A 562 -15.61 -37.59 26.71
N PRO A 563 -15.75 -38.16 25.49
CA PRO A 563 -15.62 -39.59 25.29
C PRO A 563 -14.24 -40.10 25.76
N GLY A 564 -14.25 -41.28 26.39
CA GLY A 564 -13.05 -41.93 26.95
C GLY A 564 -12.69 -41.49 28.38
N VAL A 565 -13.47 -40.61 29.02
CA VAL A 565 -13.37 -40.37 30.47
C VAL A 565 -13.85 -41.60 31.24
N ASP A 566 -13.02 -42.09 32.15
CA ASP A 566 -13.36 -43.12 33.13
C ASP A 566 -14.19 -42.48 34.25
N TYR A 567 -15.51 -42.60 34.16
CA TYR A 567 -16.45 -42.00 35.10
C TYR A 567 -16.76 -42.95 36.25
N VAL A 568 -16.58 -42.47 37.49
CA VAL A 568 -16.80 -43.24 38.73
C VAL A 568 -17.74 -42.46 39.67
N PRO A 569 -19.00 -42.88 39.84
CA PRO A 569 -19.89 -42.26 40.82
C PRO A 569 -19.59 -42.75 42.24
N VAL A 570 -19.58 -41.82 43.21
CA VAL A 570 -19.44 -42.12 44.64
C VAL A 570 -20.62 -41.50 45.39
N PHE A 571 -21.36 -42.33 46.12
CA PHE A 571 -22.46 -41.89 46.97
C PHE A 571 -21.97 -41.84 48.42
N ALA A 572 -21.69 -40.63 48.90
CA ALA A 572 -21.19 -40.37 50.25
C ALA A 572 -22.37 -39.97 51.16
N ALA A 573 -22.40 -40.55 52.37
CA ALA A 573 -23.44 -40.35 53.38
C ALA A 573 -23.24 -39.08 54.20
#